data_AF-A0A536RNR0-F1
#
_entry.id   AF-A0A536RNR0-F1
#
_cell.length_a   1.000
_cell.length_b   1.000
_cell.length_c   1.000
_cell.angle_alpha   90.00
_cell.angle_beta   90.00
_cell.angle_gamma   90.00
#
_symmetry.space_group_name_H-M   'P 1'
#
loop_
_entity.id
_entity.type
_entity.pdbx_description
1 polymer ?
#
loop_
_entity_poly.entity_id
_entity_poly.type
_entity_poly.pdbx_seq_one_letter_code
_entity_poly.pdbx_strand_id
1 'polypeptide(L)'
;MSDVNLALRQVWYINKTFVRNPASMFFTLIFPLMFLVIFTVIFGNGHVQVAPGQTVRVATFYVPAIAAFSVINACYTNIAISLSFSRDTGALK
;
A
#
# COMPACT_ATOMS: atom_id res chain seq x y z
N MET A 1 -7.68 -15.82 -29.40
CA MET A 1 -7.28 -14.67 -28.58
C MET A 1 -6.25 -15.19 -27.59
N SER A 2 -5.04 -14.63 -27.50
CA SER A 2 -4.05 -15.18 -26.56
C SER A 2 -4.42 -14.84 -25.13
N ASP A 3 -4.30 -15.80 -24.21
CA ASP A 3 -4.63 -15.63 -22.79
C ASP A 3 -3.83 -14.50 -22.14
N VAL A 4 -2.61 -14.27 -22.63
CA VAL A 4 -1.74 -13.15 -22.24
C VAL A 4 -2.38 -11.80 -22.52
N ASN A 5 -3.05 -11.63 -23.67
CA ASN A 5 -3.72 -10.38 -24.02
C ASN A 5 -4.94 -10.13 -23.13
N LEU A 6 -5.63 -11.20 -22.72
CA LEU A 6 -6.74 -11.10 -21.76
C LEU A 6 -6.23 -10.66 -20.38
N ALA A 7 -5.15 -11.27 -19.90
CA ALA A 7 -4.52 -10.92 -18.62
C ALA A 7 -4.05 -9.46 -18.58
N LEU A 8 -3.40 -8.98 -19.65
CA LEU A 8 -2.96 -7.58 -19.73
C LEU A 8 -4.13 -6.60 -19.68
N ARG A 9 -5.22 -6.89 -20.41
CA ARG A 9 -6.45 -6.07 -20.35
C ARG A 9 -7.05 -6.06 -18.96
N GLN A 10 -7.05 -7.21 -18.27
CA GLN A 10 -7.56 -7.31 -16.91
C GLN A 10 -6.72 -6.47 -15.93
N VAL A 11 -5.39 -6.57 -15.99
CA VAL A 11 -4.48 -5.75 -15.16
C VAL A 11 -4.75 -4.26 -15.39
N TRP A 12 -4.88 -3.84 -16.65
CA TRP A 12 -5.17 -2.44 -16.96
C TRP A 12 -6.53 -1.98 -16.43
N TYR A 13 -7.56 -2.81 -16.56
CA TYR A 13 -8.90 -2.51 -16.05
C TYR A 13 -8.92 -2.41 -14.52
N ILE A 14 -8.27 -3.34 -13.81
CA ILE A 14 -8.18 -3.34 -12.35
C ILE A 14 -7.47 -2.07 -11.88
N ASN A 15 -6.31 -1.74 -12.46
CA ASN A 15 -5.59 -0.53 -12.10
C ASN A 15 -6.44 0.73 -12.37
N LYS A 16 -7.09 0.82 -13.53
CA LYS A 16 -7.95 1.97 -13.85
C LYS A 16 -9.13 2.11 -12.88
N THR A 17 -9.74 1.00 -12.48
CA THR A 17 -10.84 1.00 -11.50
C THR A 17 -10.35 1.39 -10.11
N PHE A 18 -9.17 0.93 -9.72
CA PHE A 18 -8.51 1.34 -8.48
C PHE A 18 -8.28 2.86 -8.45
N VAL A 19 -7.76 3.45 -9.53
CA VAL A 19 -7.52 4.90 -9.58
C VAL A 19 -8.83 5.71 -9.54
N ARG A 20 -9.93 5.13 -10.05
CA ARG A 20 -11.26 5.76 -10.04
C ARG A 20 -12.01 5.61 -8.73
N ASN A 21 -11.54 4.76 -7.82
CA ASN A 21 -12.11 4.61 -6.48
C ASN A 21 -11.24 5.39 -5.47
N PRO A 22 -11.56 6.66 -5.18
CA PRO A 22 -10.73 7.51 -4.33
C PRO A 22 -10.63 6.98 -2.90
N ALA A 23 -11.68 6.32 -2.38
CA ALA A 23 -11.65 5.72 -1.05
C ALA A 23 -10.65 4.54 -1.01
N SER A 24 -10.71 3.64 -1.98
CA SER A 24 -9.77 2.52 -2.07
C SER A 24 -8.34 3.01 -2.23
N MET A 25 -8.09 3.99 -3.10
CA MET A 25 -6.76 4.58 -3.28
C MET A 25 -6.23 5.20 -1.98
N PHE A 26 -7.08 5.95 -1.27
CA PHE A 26 -6.70 6.59 -0.01
C PHE A 26 -6.27 5.57 1.05
N PHE A 27 -7.13 4.59 1.35
CA PHE A 27 -6.84 3.61 2.41
C PHE A 27 -5.69 2.65 2.05
N THR A 28 -5.45 2.42 0.76
CA THR A 28 -4.38 1.53 0.29
C THR A 28 -3.01 2.20 0.29
N LEU A 29 -2.91 3.40 -0.28
CA LEU A 29 -1.64 4.06 -0.56
C LEU A 29 -1.38 5.24 0.35
N ILE A 30 -2.38 6.12 0.49
CA ILE A 30 -2.21 7.39 1.20
C ILE A 30 -2.14 7.18 2.71
N PHE A 31 -3.02 6.33 3.24
CA PHE A 31 -3.10 6.08 4.69
C PHE A 31 -1.79 5.52 5.29
N PRO A 32 -1.14 4.50 4.69
CA PRO A 32 0.20 4.08 5.14
C PRO A 32 1.26 5.18 5.04
N LEU A 33 1.25 5.98 3.96
CA LEU A 33 2.20 7.08 3.76
C LEU A 33 1.98 8.23 4.74
N MET A 34 0.75 8.45 5.20
CA MET A 34 0.46 9.45 6.25
C MET A 34 1.21 9.12 7.53
N PHE A 35 1.32 7.84 7.93
CA PHE A 35 2.12 7.47 9.10
C PHE A 35 3.60 7.82 8.93
N LEU A 36 4.14 7.72 7.70
CA LEU A 36 5.52 8.14 7.42
C LEU A 36 5.68 9.65 7.61
N VAL A 37 4.74 10.46 7.11
CA VAL A 37 4.74 11.91 7.32
C VAL A 37 4.63 12.24 8.81
N ILE A 38 3.66 11.63 9.50
CA ILE A 38 3.43 11.84 10.94
C ILE A 38 4.68 11.50 11.74
N PHE A 39 5.31 10.34 11.49
CA PHE A 39 6.53 9.95 12.18
C PHE A 39 7.70 10.86 11.83
N THR A 40 7.83 11.31 10.59
CA THR A 40 8.87 12.27 10.21
C THR A 40 8.68 13.60 10.93
N VAL A 41 7.44 14.07 11.10
CA VAL A 41 7.13 15.30 11.83
C VAL A 41 7.34 15.15 13.34
N ILE A 42 6.87 14.04 13.93
CA ILE A 42 6.97 13.79 15.38
C ILE A 42 8.42 13.54 15.79
N PHE A 43 9.15 12.70 15.06
CA PHE A 43 10.53 12.36 15.39
C PHE A 43 11.54 13.37 14.84
N GLY A 44 11.15 14.21 13.88
CA GLY A 44 12.00 15.25 13.30
C GLY A 44 13.34 14.72 12.78
N ASN A 45 14.43 15.44 13.08
CA ASN A 45 15.82 15.00 12.89
C ASN A 45 16.34 14.12 14.03
N GLY A 46 15.45 13.47 14.78
CA GLY A 46 15.81 12.53 15.83
C GLY A 46 16.71 11.42 15.30
N HIS A 47 17.68 11.05 16.10
CA HIS A 47 18.64 10.00 15.80
C HIS A 47 18.37 8.79 16.69
N VAL A 48 18.22 7.62 16.09
CA VAL A 48 18.15 6.34 16.79
C VAL A 48 19.52 5.70 16.75
N GLN A 49 19.98 5.23 17.89
CA GLN A 49 21.21 4.46 17.98
C GLN A 49 20.93 3.04 17.50
N VAL A 50 21.58 2.62 16.43
CA VAL A 50 21.41 1.29 15.81
C VAL A 50 22.54 0.34 16.17
N ALA A 51 23.69 0.88 16.56
CA ALA A 51 24.82 0.15 17.10
C ALA A 51 25.67 1.11 17.98
N PRO A 52 26.61 0.61 18.80
CA PRO A 52 27.47 1.47 19.61
C PRO A 52 28.17 2.53 18.75
N GLY A 53 27.93 3.81 19.05
CA GLY A 53 28.49 4.96 18.30
C GLY A 53 27.87 5.22 16.91
N GLN A 54 26.90 4.41 16.46
CA GLN A 54 26.25 4.55 15.15
C GLN A 54 24.80 5.02 15.33
N THR A 55 24.49 6.18 14.75
CA THR A 55 23.14 6.72 14.76
C THR A 55 22.61 6.93 13.36
N VAL A 56 21.32 6.69 13.18
CA VAL A 56 20.60 6.95 11.92
C VAL A 56 19.41 7.83 12.19
N ARG A 57 18.97 8.58 11.18
CA ARG A 57 17.72 9.32 11.28
C ARG A 57 16.57 8.34 11.50
N VAL A 58 15.69 8.68 12.44
CA VAL A 58 14.50 7.87 12.77
C VAL A 58 13.67 7.57 11.51
N ALA A 59 13.50 8.58 10.65
CA ALA A 59 12.79 8.41 9.37
C ALA A 59 13.43 7.31 8.50
N THR A 60 14.75 7.29 8.37
CA THR A 60 15.48 6.27 7.58
C THR A 60 15.29 4.86 8.14
N PHE A 61 15.15 4.73 9.45
CA PHE A 61 14.91 3.45 10.11
C PHE A 61 13.49 2.91 9.84
N TYR A 62 12.46 3.77 9.88
CA TYR A 62 11.06 3.34 9.75
C TYR A 62 10.53 3.25 8.30
N VAL A 63 11.11 3.99 7.35
CA VAL A 63 10.72 3.93 5.92
C VAL A 63 10.59 2.49 5.37
N PRO A 64 11.58 1.58 5.53
CA PRO A 64 11.47 0.23 4.98
C PRO A 64 10.35 -0.60 5.63
N ALA A 65 10.10 -0.42 6.94
CA ALA A 65 9.02 -1.11 7.63
C ALA A 65 7.64 -0.68 7.11
N ILE A 66 7.45 0.63 6.90
CA ILE A 66 6.21 1.19 6.36
C ILE A 66 6.01 0.78 4.89
N ALA A 67 7.08 0.74 4.10
CA ALA A 67 7.04 0.26 2.73
C ALA A 67 6.56 -1.20 2.67
N ALA A 68 7.15 -2.07 3.51
CA ALA A 68 6.73 -3.47 3.61
C ALA A 68 5.26 -3.60 4.02
N PHE A 69 4.83 -2.86 5.04
CA PHE A 69 3.43 -2.84 5.48
C PHE A 69 2.48 -2.41 4.36
N SER A 70 2.84 -1.37 3.59
CA SER A 70 2.03 -0.87 2.47
C SER A 70 1.87 -1.93 1.37
N VAL A 71 2.94 -2.65 1.04
CA VAL A 71 2.92 -3.73 0.04
C VAL A 71 2.03 -4.89 0.53
N ILE A 72 2.19 -5.32 1.78
CA ILE A 72 1.36 -6.40 2.36
C ILE A 72 -0.12 -6.03 2.31
N ASN A 73 -0.46 -4.80 2.71
CA ASN A 73 -1.84 -4.32 2.71
C ASN A 73 -2.44 -4.31 1.28
N ALA A 74 -1.67 -3.81 0.31
CA ALA A 74 -2.08 -3.78 -1.09
C ALA A 74 -2.27 -5.18 -1.70
N CYS A 75 -1.42 -6.15 -1.33
CA CYS A 75 -1.47 -7.50 -1.89
C CYS A 75 -2.45 -8.44 -1.18
N TYR A 76 -2.78 -8.22 0.08
CA TYR A 76 -3.65 -9.13 0.85
C TYR A 76 -4.99 -8.49 1.20
N THR A 77 -4.95 -7.42 1.99
CA THR A 77 -6.15 -6.78 2.53
C THR A 77 -7.07 -6.27 1.42
N ASN A 78 -6.51 -5.60 0.42
CA ASN A 78 -7.29 -5.07 -0.68
C ASN A 78 -7.91 -6.14 -1.57
N ILE A 79 -7.20 -7.25 -1.80
CA ILE A 79 -7.73 -8.36 -2.58
C ILE A 79 -8.90 -8.98 -1.83
N ALA A 80 -8.75 -9.21 -0.53
CA ALA A 80 -9.83 -9.74 0.31
C ALA A 80 -11.07 -8.85 0.27
N ILE A 81 -10.91 -7.54 0.44
CA ILE A 81 -12.00 -6.55 0.37
C ILE A 81 -12.66 -6.57 -1.02
N SER A 82 -11.86 -6.50 -2.09
CA SER A 82 -12.36 -6.44 -3.47
C SER A 82 -13.09 -7.73 -3.87
N LEU A 83 -12.62 -8.87 -3.38
CA LEU A 83 -13.27 -10.17 -3.57
C LEU A 83 -14.64 -10.19 -2.89
N SER A 84 -14.72 -9.74 -1.63
CA SER A 84 -16.00 -9.63 -0.90
C SER A 84 -17.00 -8.75 -1.64
N PHE A 85 -16.58 -7.55 -2.09
CA PHE A 85 -17.46 -6.67 -2.88
C PHE A 85 -17.90 -7.32 -4.20
N SER A 86 -17.01 -8.04 -4.88
CA SER A 86 -17.35 -8.72 -6.13
C SER A 86 -18.35 -9.88 -5.91
N ARG A 87 -18.32 -10.52 -4.74
CA ARG A 87 -19.33 -11.51 -4.35
C ARG A 87 -20.67 -10.87 -4.01
N ASP A 88 -20.67 -9.80 -3.21
CA ASP A 88 -21.89 -9.11 -2.78
C ASP A 88 -22.66 -8.50 -3.96
N THR A 89 -21.94 -7.97 -4.94
CA THR A 89 -22.52 -7.42 -6.18
C THR A 89 -22.98 -8.50 -7.17
N GLY A 90 -22.70 -9.78 -6.89
CA GLY A 90 -23.06 -10.91 -7.75
C GLY A 90 -22.20 -11.04 -9.01
N ALA A 91 -21.10 -10.29 -9.13
CA ALA A 91 -20.16 -10.37 -10.26
C ALA A 91 -19.40 -11.72 -10.29
N LEU A 92 -19.28 -12.40 -9.14
CA LEU A 92 -18.65 -13.72 -8.98
C LEU A 92 -19.67 -14.83 -8.66
N LYS A 93 -20.90 -14.74 -9.16
CA LYS A 93 -21.88 -15.83 -9.04
C LYS A 93 -21.38 -17.10 -9.72
#